data_AF-A0A8S3R252-F1
#
_entry.id   AF-A0A8S3R252-F1
#
_cell.length_a   1.000
_cell.length_b   1.000
_cell.length_c   1.000
_cell.angle_alpha   90.00
_cell.angle_beta   90.00
_cell.angle_gamma   90.00
#
_symmetry.space_group_name_H-M   'P 1'
#
loop_
_entity.id
_entity.type
_entity.pdbx_description
1 polymer ?
#
loop_
_entity_poly.entity_id
_entity_poly.type
_entity_poly.pdbx_seq_one_letter_code
_entity_poly.pdbx_strand_id
1 'polypeptide(L)'
;MEQSIKDMKSNLERIADDRGKNLKHIHQQRQRFLTDIKEIREKINKHLDKLEQEIEQNIQAAEQKAISQIDTVLSKTSGHCKTIDKLQKNISATKHLATDLQTFLGGKMFEAEIQKEEKFMQSLIEDVDLQQINLQCKIDDKLSKILSLTKMGEISVTANPPTITITMDREKQAQQMIPTIPKTINDINLTLLTRFEISKGRTGLEISGCTILPSRKMVFVDRSNHSLVIHNENGVFESEILVLQCPVDVTGIDENTVAVTHNSEPYHIKVIDFANKKVVKKIKTSSICYGITNTEGRLIFYTFGSGIQAVDVTDESIVTTVVNDYEYSFWNYVTSSKDKIYRTDLYDRTVTCYTVTGQKVWEYEDETMLKWIRGVTDDNDSNVYIVSNNSVDVLSPDGKKVRQLLGNEMGLNTHVLRMASASGPLCGVCETQDVVMDAIFWCPECDEAIGEIIKTSKTSALFDIMEQSIKDMKSNLERIADDRGKNLEDIHQQRQRFLTDIKEIREKINKHLDKLEQEIQQNIQAAEQKPNHK
;
A
#
# COMPACT_ATOMS: atom_id res chain seq x y z
N MET A 1 -78.97 4.17 -87.91
CA MET A 1 -79.33 3.82 -86.52
C MET A 1 -78.83 2.43 -86.15
N GLU A 2 -79.13 1.40 -86.94
CA GLU A 2 -78.71 0.01 -86.70
C GLU A 2 -77.17 -0.18 -86.63
N GLN A 3 -76.42 0.44 -87.55
CA GLN A 3 -74.94 0.41 -87.53
C GLN A 3 -74.38 1.04 -86.24
N SER A 4 -74.96 2.15 -85.78
CA SER A 4 -74.54 2.83 -84.55
C SER A 4 -74.80 1.97 -83.29
N ILE A 5 -75.85 1.16 -83.28
CA ILE A 5 -76.13 0.19 -82.20
C ILE A 5 -75.11 -0.96 -82.23
N LYS A 6 -74.75 -1.47 -83.42
CA LYS A 6 -73.69 -2.48 -83.59
C LYS A 6 -72.33 -1.96 -83.11
N ASP A 7 -71.98 -0.73 -83.48
CA ASP A 7 -70.72 -0.10 -83.07
C ASP A 7 -70.71 0.17 -81.55
N MET A 8 -71.83 0.61 -80.97
CA MET A 8 -71.99 0.74 -79.52
C MET A 8 -71.80 -0.60 -78.79
N LYS A 9 -72.42 -1.68 -79.28
CA LYS A 9 -72.29 -3.01 -78.69
C LYS A 9 -70.84 -3.51 -78.74
N SER A 10 -70.18 -3.39 -79.89
CA SER A 10 -68.78 -3.77 -80.07
C SER A 10 -67.85 -2.95 -79.15
N ASN A 11 -68.09 -1.64 -79.02
CA ASN A 11 -67.35 -0.79 -78.09
C ASN A 11 -67.58 -1.18 -76.64
N LEU A 12 -68.82 -1.50 -76.24
CA LEU A 12 -69.14 -1.97 -74.88
C LEU A 12 -68.48 -3.33 -74.57
N GLU A 13 -68.46 -4.26 -75.52
CA GLU A 13 -67.76 -5.56 -75.38
C GLU A 13 -66.25 -5.36 -75.23
N ARG A 14 -65.65 -4.45 -76.02
CA ARG A 14 -64.22 -4.12 -75.93
C ARG A 14 -63.87 -3.43 -74.61
N ILE A 15 -64.75 -2.55 -74.10
CA ILE A 15 -64.62 -1.93 -72.78
C ILE A 15 -64.72 -3.00 -71.69
N ALA A 16 -65.67 -3.93 -71.79
CA ALA A 16 -65.84 -5.01 -70.81
C ALA A 16 -64.61 -5.95 -70.76
N ASP A 17 -64.06 -6.31 -71.92
CA ASP A 17 -62.84 -7.12 -72.01
C ASP A 17 -61.62 -6.39 -71.46
N ASP A 18 -61.42 -5.11 -71.82
CA ASP A 18 -60.34 -4.27 -71.29
C ASP A 18 -60.44 -4.10 -69.77
N ARG A 19 -61.64 -3.86 -69.23
CA ARG A 19 -61.88 -3.80 -67.78
C ARG A 19 -61.66 -5.15 -67.10
N GLY A 20 -62.04 -6.25 -67.73
CA GLY A 20 -61.77 -7.60 -67.25
C GLY A 20 -60.28 -7.93 -67.19
N LYS A 21 -59.50 -7.50 -68.19
CA LYS A 21 -58.03 -7.62 -68.21
C LYS A 21 -57.37 -6.75 -67.14
N ASN A 22 -57.81 -5.50 -67.00
CA ASN A 22 -57.35 -4.59 -65.95
C ASN A 22 -57.61 -5.17 -64.54
N LEU A 23 -58.79 -5.76 -64.31
CA LEU A 23 -59.15 -6.38 -63.03
C LEU A 23 -58.25 -7.58 -62.70
N LYS A 24 -57.97 -8.45 -63.69
CA LYS A 24 -56.99 -9.54 -63.52
C LYS A 24 -55.59 -9.01 -63.21
N HIS A 25 -55.16 -7.94 -63.87
CA HIS A 25 -53.86 -7.32 -63.63
C HIS A 25 -53.75 -6.74 -62.21
N ILE A 26 -54.80 -6.07 -61.73
CA ILE A 26 -54.86 -5.55 -60.35
C ILE A 26 -54.78 -6.69 -59.33
N HIS A 27 -55.52 -7.79 -59.54
CA HIS A 27 -55.41 -8.96 -58.65
C HIS A 27 -54.02 -9.59 -58.66
N GLN A 28 -53.34 -9.64 -59.80
CA GLN A 28 -51.94 -10.11 -59.89
C GLN A 28 -50.98 -9.18 -59.15
N GLN A 29 -51.12 -7.86 -59.30
CA GLN A 29 -50.31 -6.88 -58.57
C GLN A 29 -50.52 -6.99 -57.06
N ARG A 30 -51.77 -7.18 -56.60
CA ARG A 30 -52.06 -7.42 -55.18
C ARG A 30 -51.34 -8.63 -54.64
N GLN A 31 -51.39 -9.77 -55.34
CA GLN A 31 -50.71 -10.98 -54.91
C GLN A 31 -49.20 -10.76 -54.85
N ARG A 32 -48.62 -10.00 -55.79
CA ARG A 32 -47.21 -9.60 -55.72
C ARG A 32 -46.91 -8.78 -54.47
N PHE A 33 -47.68 -7.72 -54.19
CA PHE A 33 -47.47 -6.89 -53.00
C PHE A 33 -47.58 -7.69 -51.69
N LEU A 34 -48.55 -8.61 -51.59
CA LEU A 34 -48.67 -9.48 -50.42
C LEU A 34 -47.47 -10.41 -50.25
N THR A 35 -46.93 -10.94 -51.35
CA THR A 35 -45.69 -11.74 -51.32
C THR A 35 -44.49 -10.89 -50.92
N ASP A 36 -44.34 -9.70 -51.51
CA ASP A 36 -43.23 -8.77 -51.20
C ASP A 36 -43.22 -8.38 -49.71
N ILE A 37 -44.40 -8.12 -49.12
CA ILE A 37 -44.55 -7.82 -47.68
C ILE A 37 -44.06 -9.01 -46.83
N LYS A 38 -44.44 -10.23 -47.18
CA LYS A 38 -43.98 -11.45 -46.47
C LYS A 38 -42.47 -11.63 -46.58
N GLU A 39 -41.90 -11.46 -47.77
CA GLU A 39 -40.46 -11.57 -47.98
C GLU A 39 -39.67 -10.52 -47.18
N ILE A 40 -40.15 -9.27 -47.13
CA ILE A 40 -39.54 -8.21 -46.32
C ILE A 40 -39.61 -8.58 -44.84
N ARG A 41 -40.76 -9.07 -44.37
CA ARG A 41 -40.95 -9.50 -42.98
C ARG A 41 -39.99 -10.63 -42.59
N GLU A 42 -39.84 -11.64 -43.45
CA GLU A 42 -38.89 -12.73 -43.24
C GLU A 42 -37.44 -12.23 -43.16
N LYS A 43 -37.05 -11.27 -44.02
CA LYS A 43 -35.72 -10.66 -43.99
C LYS A 43 -35.47 -9.90 -42.69
N ILE A 44 -36.45 -9.13 -42.21
CA ILE A 44 -36.36 -8.41 -40.92
C ILE A 44 -36.19 -9.40 -39.78
N ASN A 45 -36.98 -10.48 -39.74
CA ASN A 45 -36.87 -11.49 -38.70
C ASN A 45 -35.50 -12.16 -38.68
N LYS A 46 -34.98 -12.57 -39.84
CA LYS A 46 -33.62 -13.15 -39.94
C LYS A 46 -32.53 -12.20 -39.46
N HIS A 47 -32.66 -10.90 -39.76
CA HIS A 47 -31.70 -9.89 -39.27
C HIS A 47 -31.77 -9.73 -37.75
N LEU A 48 -32.97 -9.69 -37.18
CA LEU A 48 -33.16 -9.60 -35.74
C LEU A 48 -32.69 -10.85 -35.00
N ASP A 49 -32.93 -12.05 -35.55
CA ASP A 49 -32.41 -13.32 -34.99
C ASP A 49 -30.87 -13.29 -34.93
N LYS A 50 -30.23 -12.74 -35.96
CA LYS A 50 -28.78 -12.60 -36.00
C LYS A 50 -28.26 -11.63 -34.93
N LEU A 51 -28.90 -10.46 -34.79
CA LEU A 51 -28.52 -9.47 -33.78
C LEU A 51 -28.74 -9.99 -32.35
N GLU A 52 -29.82 -10.75 -32.13
CA GLU A 52 -30.12 -11.43 -30.86
C GLU A 52 -29.03 -12.45 -30.53
N GLN A 53 -28.65 -13.29 -31.49
CA GLN A 53 -27.56 -14.25 -31.30
C GLN A 53 -26.21 -13.57 -31.02
N GLU A 54 -25.90 -12.47 -31.72
CA GLU A 54 -24.65 -11.72 -31.51
C GLU A 54 -24.60 -11.09 -30.11
N ILE A 55 -25.70 -10.49 -29.63
CA ILE A 55 -25.71 -9.90 -28.27
C ILE A 55 -25.68 -10.99 -27.19
N GLU A 56 -26.36 -12.12 -27.37
CA GLU A 56 -26.30 -13.26 -26.44
C GLU A 56 -24.87 -13.80 -26.30
N GLN A 57 -24.14 -13.95 -27.41
CA GLN A 57 -22.74 -14.36 -27.40
C GLN A 57 -21.85 -13.34 -26.69
N ASN A 58 -22.09 -12.05 -26.89
CA ASN A 58 -21.35 -10.99 -26.20
C ASN A 58 -21.62 -10.99 -24.69
N ILE A 59 -22.87 -11.25 -24.25
CA ILE A 59 -23.22 -11.41 -22.83
C ILE A 59 -22.45 -12.60 -22.26
N GLN A 60 -22.45 -13.73 -22.96
CA GLN A 60 -21.78 -14.95 -22.51
C GLN A 60 -20.25 -14.75 -22.41
N ALA A 61 -19.64 -14.09 -23.38
CA ALA A 61 -18.20 -13.78 -23.34
C ALA A 61 -17.83 -12.83 -22.20
N ALA A 62 -18.66 -11.79 -21.96
CA ALA A 62 -18.46 -10.86 -20.86
C ALA A 62 -18.63 -11.54 -19.49
N GLU A 63 -19.65 -12.40 -19.34
CA GLU A 63 -19.88 -13.23 -18.16
C GLU A 63 -18.69 -14.15 -17.89
N GLN A 64 -18.23 -14.92 -18.88
CA GLN A 64 -17.08 -15.82 -18.73
C GLN A 64 -15.81 -15.09 -18.32
N LYS A 65 -15.58 -13.90 -18.89
CA LYS A 65 -14.46 -13.05 -18.49
C LYS A 65 -14.58 -12.62 -17.03
N ALA A 66 -15.75 -12.17 -16.59
CA ALA A 66 -15.97 -11.75 -15.20
C ALA A 66 -15.85 -12.93 -14.22
N ILE A 67 -16.43 -14.09 -14.56
CA ILE A 67 -16.34 -15.32 -13.77
C ILE A 67 -14.88 -15.75 -13.61
N SER A 68 -14.11 -15.83 -14.71
CA SER A 68 -12.71 -16.25 -14.63
C SER A 68 -11.84 -15.35 -13.74
N GLN A 69 -12.13 -14.05 -13.70
CA GLN A 69 -11.46 -13.10 -12.81
C GLN A 69 -11.78 -13.40 -11.35
N ILE A 70 -13.06 -13.61 -11.02
CA ILE A 70 -13.49 -13.91 -9.64
C ILE A 70 -13.01 -15.29 -9.19
N ASP A 71 -13.09 -16.30 -10.06
CA ASP A 71 -12.62 -17.67 -9.79
C ASP A 71 -11.12 -17.71 -9.49
N THR A 72 -10.33 -16.89 -10.17
CA THR A 72 -8.89 -16.78 -9.91
C THR A 72 -8.64 -16.30 -8.48
N VAL A 73 -9.36 -15.28 -8.02
CA VAL A 73 -9.26 -14.76 -6.65
C VAL A 73 -9.77 -15.80 -5.65
N LEU A 74 -10.91 -16.45 -5.92
CA LEU A 74 -11.46 -17.51 -5.06
C LEU A 74 -10.50 -18.68 -4.90
N SER A 75 -9.86 -19.13 -5.98
CA SER A 75 -8.92 -20.25 -5.97
C SER A 75 -7.67 -19.92 -5.15
N LYS A 76 -7.11 -18.70 -5.32
CA LYS A 76 -6.01 -18.20 -4.49
C LYS A 76 -6.42 -18.17 -3.01
N THR A 77 -7.50 -17.48 -2.67
CA THR A 77 -8.02 -17.33 -1.30
C THR A 77 -8.28 -18.69 -0.64
N SER A 78 -8.91 -19.63 -1.35
CA SER A 78 -9.14 -20.99 -0.85
C SER A 78 -7.85 -21.78 -0.60
N GLY A 79 -6.84 -21.60 -1.45
CA GLY A 79 -5.51 -22.18 -1.25
C GLY A 79 -4.87 -21.68 0.05
N HIS A 80 -4.91 -20.37 0.28
CA HIS A 80 -4.39 -19.74 1.49
C HIS A 80 -5.20 -20.15 2.74
N CYS A 81 -6.53 -20.27 2.67
CA CYS A 81 -7.33 -20.83 3.77
C CYS A 81 -6.84 -22.21 4.21
N LYS A 82 -6.51 -23.11 3.26
CA LYS A 82 -6.00 -24.45 3.58
C LYS A 82 -4.63 -24.40 4.25
N THR A 83 -3.77 -23.48 3.84
CA THR A 83 -2.46 -23.23 4.48
C THR A 83 -2.67 -22.76 5.91
N ILE A 84 -3.58 -21.80 6.13
CA ILE A 84 -3.92 -21.28 7.45
C ILE A 84 -4.52 -22.38 8.35
N ASP A 85 -5.41 -23.22 7.83
CA ASP A 85 -5.94 -24.38 8.57
C ASP A 85 -4.85 -25.36 9.01
N LYS A 86 -3.84 -25.57 8.14
CA LYS A 86 -2.69 -26.43 8.45
C LYS A 86 -1.80 -25.78 9.52
N LEU A 87 -1.51 -24.49 9.39
CA LEU A 87 -0.78 -23.70 10.36
C LEU A 87 -1.44 -23.74 11.73
N GLN A 88 -2.76 -23.51 11.79
CA GLN A 88 -3.53 -23.57 13.02
C GLN A 88 -3.38 -24.92 13.74
N LYS A 89 -3.53 -26.03 13.00
CA LYS A 89 -3.35 -27.38 13.55
C LYS A 89 -1.93 -27.63 14.05
N ASN A 90 -0.94 -27.18 13.30
CA ASN A 90 0.47 -27.37 13.64
C ASN A 90 0.87 -26.56 14.88
N ILE A 91 0.38 -25.33 15.00
CA ILE A 91 0.59 -24.47 16.16
C ILE A 91 -0.01 -25.11 17.41
N SER A 92 -1.29 -25.50 17.38
CA SER A 92 -1.92 -26.12 18.55
C SER A 92 -1.26 -27.45 18.91
N ALA A 93 -0.83 -28.26 17.93
CA ALA A 93 -0.09 -29.49 18.19
C ALA A 93 1.28 -29.21 18.84
N THR A 94 2.03 -28.22 18.35
CA THR A 94 3.34 -27.85 18.89
C THR A 94 3.21 -27.30 20.31
N LYS A 95 2.21 -26.44 20.55
CA LYS A 95 1.90 -25.87 21.86
C LYS A 95 1.63 -26.91 22.95
N HIS A 96 1.02 -28.05 22.60
CA HIS A 96 0.60 -29.07 23.56
C HIS A 96 1.54 -30.28 23.67
N LEU A 97 2.32 -30.59 22.62
CA LEU A 97 3.03 -31.87 22.51
C LEU A 97 4.55 -31.74 22.33
N ALA A 98 5.06 -30.53 22.07
CA ALA A 98 6.48 -30.32 21.77
C ALA A 98 7.32 -30.08 23.05
N THR A 99 8.59 -30.47 23.00
CA THR A 99 9.57 -30.07 24.03
C THR A 99 9.87 -28.58 23.95
N ASP A 100 10.43 -27.96 25.00
CA ASP A 100 10.73 -26.52 25.02
C ASP A 100 11.56 -26.04 23.81
N LEU A 101 12.56 -26.84 23.39
CA LEU A 101 13.40 -26.53 22.23
C LEU A 101 12.61 -26.61 20.92
N GLN A 102 11.78 -27.65 20.76
CA GLN A 102 10.91 -27.80 19.59
C GLN A 102 9.82 -26.72 19.54
N THR A 103 9.35 -26.27 20.70
CA THR A 103 8.41 -25.17 20.86
C THR A 103 9.02 -23.85 20.42
N PHE A 104 10.28 -23.59 20.79
CA PHE A 104 11.02 -22.39 20.37
C PHE A 104 11.31 -22.38 18.87
N LEU A 105 11.90 -23.46 18.33
CA LEU A 105 12.21 -23.58 16.91
C LEU A 105 10.93 -23.56 16.05
N GLY A 106 9.89 -24.27 16.48
CA GLY A 106 8.58 -24.27 15.84
C GLY A 106 7.95 -22.87 15.84
N GLY A 107 8.02 -22.15 16.96
CA GLY A 107 7.54 -20.76 17.06
C GLY A 107 8.17 -19.84 16.02
N LYS A 108 9.49 -19.90 15.84
CA LYS A 108 10.20 -19.09 14.83
C LYS A 108 9.82 -19.46 13.39
N MET A 109 9.64 -20.74 13.12
CA MET A 109 9.16 -21.18 11.80
C MET A 109 7.73 -20.70 11.52
N PHE A 110 6.83 -20.80 12.51
CA PHE A 110 5.45 -20.33 12.36
C PHE A 110 5.36 -18.82 12.21
N GLU A 111 6.22 -18.04 12.88
CA GLU A 111 6.35 -16.59 12.71
C GLU A 111 6.61 -16.23 11.24
N ALA A 112 7.57 -16.90 10.59
CA ALA A 112 7.90 -16.66 9.20
C ALA A 112 6.77 -17.06 8.24
N GLU A 113 6.09 -18.19 8.50
CA GLU A 113 4.94 -18.63 7.71
C GLU A 113 3.73 -17.68 7.87
N ILE A 114 3.43 -17.22 9.09
CA ILE A 114 2.37 -16.24 9.36
C ILE A 114 2.65 -14.92 8.65
N GLN A 115 3.87 -14.40 8.71
CA GLN A 115 4.24 -13.16 8.00
C GLN A 115 4.06 -13.28 6.49
N LYS A 116 4.27 -14.47 5.90
CA LYS A 116 4.03 -14.70 4.48
C LYS A 116 2.54 -14.62 4.14
N GLU A 117 1.69 -15.19 4.98
CA GLU A 117 0.22 -15.13 4.82
C GLU A 117 -0.32 -13.71 5.06
N GLU A 118 0.24 -12.96 6.01
CA GLU A 118 -0.09 -11.55 6.24
C GLU A 118 0.26 -10.66 5.04
N LYS A 119 1.42 -10.90 4.41
CA LYS A 119 1.79 -10.19 3.16
C LYS A 119 0.83 -10.50 2.03
N PHE A 120 0.36 -11.74 1.93
CA PHE A 120 -0.68 -12.10 0.95
C PHE A 120 -2.00 -11.36 1.24
N MET A 121 -2.45 -11.35 2.50
CA MET A 121 -3.63 -10.58 2.92
C MET A 121 -3.50 -9.09 2.59
N GLN A 122 -2.32 -8.52 2.82
CA GLN A 122 -2.04 -7.13 2.47
C GLN A 122 -2.13 -6.89 0.96
N SER A 123 -1.57 -7.81 0.15
CA SER A 123 -1.66 -7.70 -1.30
C SER A 123 -3.10 -7.72 -1.81
N LEU A 124 -4.00 -8.49 -1.18
CA LEU A 124 -5.42 -8.49 -1.54
C LEU A 124 -6.09 -7.14 -1.24
N ILE A 125 -5.68 -6.44 -0.18
CA ILE A 125 -6.25 -5.13 0.20
C ILE A 125 -5.75 -4.03 -0.73
N GLU A 126 -4.47 -4.08 -1.11
CA GLU A 126 -3.83 -3.06 -1.95
C GLU A 126 -4.15 -3.24 -3.44
N ASP A 127 -4.46 -4.45 -3.89
CA ASP A 127 -4.73 -4.76 -5.30
C ASP A 127 -6.22 -4.57 -5.66
N VAL A 128 -6.46 -4.42 -6.97
CA VAL A 128 -7.77 -4.27 -7.63
C VAL A 128 -8.63 -5.54 -7.49
N ASP A 129 -8.05 -6.65 -7.03
CA ASP A 129 -8.67 -7.98 -6.91
C ASP A 129 -9.96 -8.00 -6.06
N LEU A 130 -10.13 -7.05 -5.13
CA LEU A 130 -11.34 -6.93 -4.32
C LEU A 130 -12.42 -6.02 -4.91
N GLN A 131 -12.20 -5.38 -6.07
CA GLN A 131 -13.25 -4.58 -6.70
C GLN A 131 -14.47 -5.42 -7.08
N GLN A 132 -15.66 -4.82 -6.99
CA GLN A 132 -16.90 -5.48 -7.33
C GLN A 132 -17.14 -5.41 -8.84
N ILE A 133 -16.98 -6.54 -9.52
CA ILE A 133 -17.18 -6.66 -10.96
C ILE A 133 -18.68 -6.71 -11.29
N ASN A 134 -19.13 -5.83 -12.16
CA ASN A 134 -20.53 -5.73 -12.60
C ASN A 134 -20.63 -5.73 -14.12
N LEU A 135 -21.69 -6.37 -14.64
CA LEU A 135 -22.06 -6.29 -16.04
C LEU A 135 -23.03 -5.13 -16.25
N GLN A 136 -22.72 -4.26 -17.21
CA GLN A 136 -23.62 -3.20 -17.65
C GLN A 136 -24.02 -3.45 -19.09
N CYS A 137 -25.33 -3.54 -19.35
CA CYS A 137 -25.89 -3.63 -20.69
C CYS A 137 -26.70 -2.36 -21.00
N LYS A 138 -26.40 -1.74 -22.14
CA LYS A 138 -27.21 -0.64 -22.70
C LYS A 138 -27.89 -1.15 -23.96
N ILE A 139 -29.18 -1.42 -23.88
CA ILE A 139 -29.99 -1.90 -25.00
C ILE A 139 -30.51 -0.70 -25.79
N ASP A 140 -30.46 -0.76 -27.12
CA ASP A 140 -31.02 0.26 -28.01
C ASP A 140 -32.51 -0.05 -28.27
N ASP A 141 -33.40 0.73 -27.64
CA ASP A 141 -34.84 0.52 -27.65
C ASP A 141 -35.57 1.29 -28.77
N LYS A 142 -34.83 1.90 -29.71
CA LYS A 142 -35.41 2.76 -30.75
C LYS A 142 -36.06 1.96 -31.89
N LEU A 143 -37.34 1.63 -31.68
CA LEU A 143 -38.21 0.91 -32.64
C LEU A 143 -38.33 1.58 -34.02
N SER A 144 -38.18 2.90 -34.14
CA SER A 144 -38.32 3.61 -35.42
C SER A 144 -37.20 3.34 -36.43
N LYS A 145 -36.15 2.60 -36.04
CA LYS A 145 -34.93 2.37 -36.81
C LYS A 145 -34.57 0.89 -37.00
N ILE A 146 -35.53 -0.03 -36.89
CA ILE A 146 -35.32 -1.50 -36.97
C ILE A 146 -34.46 -1.95 -38.17
N LEU A 147 -34.68 -1.40 -39.36
CA LEU A 147 -33.90 -1.76 -40.56
C LEU A 147 -32.47 -1.19 -40.58
N SER A 148 -32.20 -0.19 -39.75
CA SER A 148 -30.87 0.45 -39.61
C SER A 148 -30.15 0.07 -38.33
N LEU A 149 -30.74 -0.80 -37.51
CA LEU A 149 -30.11 -1.33 -36.29
C LEU A 149 -28.96 -2.24 -36.69
N THR A 150 -27.75 -1.82 -36.33
CA THR A 150 -26.51 -2.58 -36.55
C THR A 150 -26.08 -3.38 -35.32
N LYS A 151 -26.61 -3.04 -34.13
CA LYS A 151 -26.41 -3.76 -32.86
C LYS A 151 -27.67 -3.63 -32.00
N MET A 152 -28.03 -4.65 -31.23
CA MET A 152 -29.13 -4.58 -30.25
C MET A 152 -28.75 -3.80 -28.99
N GLY A 153 -27.47 -3.76 -28.64
CA GLY A 153 -27.01 -3.13 -27.43
C GLY A 153 -25.50 -3.25 -27.28
N GLU A 154 -24.99 -2.72 -26.16
CA GLU A 154 -23.58 -2.74 -25.81
C GLU A 154 -23.40 -3.24 -24.39
N ILE A 155 -22.42 -4.13 -24.19
CA ILE A 155 -22.11 -4.75 -22.91
C ILE A 155 -20.72 -4.33 -22.50
N SER A 156 -20.59 -3.86 -21.28
CA SER A 156 -19.31 -3.50 -20.68
C SER A 156 -19.18 -4.12 -19.30
N VAL A 157 -17.98 -4.60 -18.98
CA VAL A 157 -17.61 -5.02 -17.63
C VAL A 157 -17.09 -3.79 -16.89
N THR A 158 -17.67 -3.50 -15.73
CA THR A 158 -17.33 -2.35 -14.90
C THR A 158 -16.86 -2.84 -13.53
N ALA A 159 -15.93 -2.11 -12.92
CA ALA A 159 -15.41 -2.43 -11.60
C ALA A 159 -15.82 -1.31 -10.63
N ASN A 160 -16.52 -1.69 -9.58
CA ASN A 160 -16.97 -0.80 -8.52
C ASN A 160 -16.09 -0.97 -7.27
N PRO A 161 -16.08 0.01 -6.35
CA PRO A 161 -15.35 -0.11 -5.09
C PRO A 161 -15.75 -1.38 -4.32
N PRO A 162 -14.81 -1.98 -3.56
CA PRO A 162 -15.11 -3.15 -2.74
C PRO A 162 -16.22 -2.86 -1.72
N THR A 163 -17.17 -3.79 -1.60
CA THR A 163 -18.26 -3.76 -0.63
C THR A 163 -17.86 -4.37 0.72
N ILE A 164 -16.78 -5.14 0.75
CA ILE A 164 -16.21 -5.75 1.95
C ILE A 164 -15.19 -4.83 2.62
N THR A 165 -15.35 -4.62 3.93
CA THR A 165 -14.33 -3.99 4.79
C THR A 165 -13.49 -5.07 5.45
N ILE A 166 -12.24 -5.20 5.03
CA ILE A 166 -11.27 -6.06 5.71
C ILE A 166 -10.61 -5.23 6.81
N THR A 167 -10.83 -5.63 8.05
CA THR A 167 -10.11 -5.09 9.20
C THR A 167 -8.90 -5.97 9.45
N MET A 168 -7.74 -5.49 9.02
CA MET A 168 -6.48 -5.90 9.61
C MET A 168 -6.39 -5.12 10.92
N ASP A 169 -6.70 -5.76 12.06
CA ASP A 169 -6.64 -5.13 13.38
C ASP A 169 -5.15 -4.96 13.75
N ARG A 170 -4.41 -4.19 12.95
CA ARG A 170 -2.96 -3.95 13.08
C ARG A 170 -2.66 -3.30 14.41
N GLU A 171 -3.57 -2.52 14.97
CA GLU A 171 -3.39 -1.98 16.33
C GLU A 171 -3.53 -3.08 17.37
N LYS A 172 -4.47 -4.03 17.28
CA LYS A 172 -4.52 -5.16 18.21
C LYS A 172 -3.39 -6.15 17.99
N GLN A 173 -3.03 -6.51 16.77
CA GLN A 173 -1.95 -7.46 16.50
C GLN A 173 -0.57 -6.84 16.70
N ALA A 174 -0.34 -5.55 16.42
CA ALA A 174 0.89 -4.88 16.85
C ALA A 174 0.92 -4.69 18.37
N GLN A 175 -0.20 -4.35 19.04
CA GLN A 175 -0.24 -4.27 20.51
C GLN A 175 -0.24 -5.63 21.22
N GLN A 176 -0.59 -6.73 20.53
CA GLN A 176 -0.54 -8.11 21.03
C GLN A 176 0.77 -8.82 20.66
N MET A 177 1.38 -8.55 19.49
CA MET A 177 2.74 -8.97 19.13
C MET A 177 3.82 -8.12 19.80
N ILE A 178 3.49 -6.91 20.26
CA ILE A 178 4.19 -6.30 21.38
C ILE A 178 3.82 -7.15 22.59
N PRO A 179 4.77 -7.79 23.27
CA PRO A 179 4.47 -8.54 24.49
C PRO A 179 3.70 -7.61 25.42
N THR A 180 2.43 -7.91 25.70
CA THR A 180 1.67 -7.20 26.74
C THR A 180 2.08 -7.75 28.11
N ILE A 181 3.35 -7.62 28.43
CA ILE A 181 3.64 -6.87 29.64
C ILE A 181 3.96 -5.51 29.05
N PRO A 182 3.25 -4.41 29.34
CA PRO A 182 3.90 -3.13 29.18
C PRO A 182 5.11 -3.24 30.09
N LYS A 183 6.25 -3.66 29.52
CA LYS A 183 7.49 -3.06 29.87
C LYS A 183 7.27 -1.64 29.41
N THR A 184 6.61 -0.87 30.27
CA THR A 184 6.78 0.58 30.25
C THR A 184 8.27 0.75 30.09
N ILE A 185 8.75 1.67 29.25
CA ILE A 185 10.19 1.78 28.99
C ILE A 185 11.01 1.69 30.29
N ASN A 186 10.46 2.13 31.43
CA ASN A 186 10.85 1.85 32.82
C ASN A 186 11.39 0.44 33.12
N ASP A 187 10.85 -0.64 32.53
CA ASP A 187 11.18 -2.05 32.76
C ASP A 187 12.24 -2.61 31.79
N ILE A 188 12.77 -1.79 30.87
CA ILE A 188 13.90 -2.14 30.00
C ILE A 188 15.19 -1.87 30.78
N ASN A 189 15.79 -2.92 31.33
CA ASN A 189 17.16 -2.84 31.85
C ASN A 189 18.12 -2.68 30.68
N LEU A 190 18.82 -1.54 30.64
CA LEU A 190 19.92 -1.35 29.70
C LEU A 190 21.14 -2.08 30.23
N THR A 191 21.66 -2.99 29.42
CA THR A 191 22.97 -3.59 29.66
C THR A 191 23.97 -2.87 28.77
N LEU A 192 25.04 -2.33 29.37
CA LEU A 192 26.18 -1.86 28.59
C LEU A 192 26.79 -3.06 27.87
N LEU A 193 26.57 -3.16 26.56
CA LEU A 193 27.03 -4.31 25.77
C LEU A 193 28.55 -4.29 25.58
N THR A 194 29.10 -3.14 25.20
CA THR A 194 30.50 -3.03 24.79
C THR A 194 31.04 -1.63 25.10
N ARG A 195 32.31 -1.56 25.52
CA ARG A 195 33.11 -0.34 25.55
C ARG A 195 34.25 -0.48 24.56
N PHE A 196 34.40 0.48 23.65
CA PHE A 196 35.47 0.48 22.67
C PHE A 196 36.08 1.89 22.52
N GLU A 197 37.32 1.92 22.06
CA GLU A 197 38.00 3.18 21.73
C GLU A 197 37.62 3.63 20.32
N ILE A 198 37.08 4.84 20.20
CA ILE A 198 36.69 5.42 18.90
C ILE A 198 37.92 5.73 18.04
N SER A 199 39.10 5.98 18.63
CA SER A 199 40.33 6.01 17.82
C SER A 199 41.52 5.49 18.60
N LYS A 200 42.35 4.69 17.93
CA LYS A 200 43.64 4.24 18.49
C LYS A 200 44.61 5.42 18.52
N GLY A 201 44.85 5.98 19.71
CA GLY A 201 46.00 6.84 19.98
C GLY A 201 45.88 8.30 19.54
N ARG A 202 44.68 8.84 19.29
CA ARG A 202 44.50 10.28 19.08
C ARG A 202 44.07 10.99 20.37
N THR A 203 44.65 12.16 20.58
CA THR A 203 44.21 13.12 21.59
C THR A 203 43.30 14.15 20.93
N GLY A 204 42.20 14.54 21.60
CA GLY A 204 41.31 15.61 21.12
C GLY A 204 40.19 15.14 20.17
N LEU A 205 39.58 13.97 20.45
CA LEU A 205 38.37 13.55 19.75
C LEU A 205 37.18 14.42 20.15
N GLU A 206 36.45 14.95 19.16
CA GLU A 206 35.19 15.65 19.37
C GLU A 206 34.11 14.97 18.53
N ILE A 207 33.39 14.04 19.15
CA ILE A 207 32.28 13.35 18.49
C ILE A 207 31.05 14.23 18.53
N SER A 208 30.56 14.61 17.36
CA SER A 208 29.48 15.59 17.20
C SER A 208 28.20 15.01 16.60
N GLY A 209 28.28 13.85 15.96
CA GLY A 209 27.18 13.11 15.37
C GLY A 209 27.52 11.64 15.15
N CYS A 210 26.50 10.80 15.06
CA CYS A 210 26.67 9.37 14.80
C CYS A 210 25.46 8.77 14.09
N THR A 211 25.69 7.71 13.33
CA THR A 211 24.62 6.91 12.72
C THR A 211 25.00 5.43 12.73
N ILE A 212 23.99 4.57 12.71
CA ILE A 212 24.15 3.13 12.49
C ILE A 212 23.60 2.79 11.10
N LEU A 213 24.38 2.06 10.31
CA LEU A 213 23.98 1.60 8.97
C LEU A 213 23.18 0.28 9.05
N PRO A 214 22.47 -0.13 7.99
CA PRO A 214 21.73 -1.40 7.97
C PRO A 214 22.62 -2.63 8.29
N SER A 215 23.88 -2.65 7.86
CA SER A 215 24.88 -3.66 8.26
C SER A 215 25.38 -3.58 9.69
N ARG A 216 24.79 -2.71 10.52
CA ARG A 216 25.19 -2.44 11.92
C ARG A 216 26.57 -1.83 12.08
N LYS A 217 27.15 -1.31 11.00
CA LYS A 217 28.34 -0.47 11.08
C LYS A 217 27.99 0.85 11.76
N MET A 218 28.83 1.25 12.69
CA MET A 218 28.72 2.51 13.41
C MET A 218 29.61 3.55 12.75
N VAL A 219 29.02 4.70 12.41
CA VAL A 219 29.74 5.83 11.80
C VAL A 219 29.69 7.01 12.76
N PHE A 220 30.85 7.55 13.08
CA PHE A 220 31.00 8.68 13.98
C PHE A 220 31.61 9.88 13.26
N VAL A 221 31.12 11.07 13.57
CA VAL A 221 31.70 12.33 13.10
C VAL A 221 32.76 12.79 14.09
N ASP A 222 34.03 12.74 13.69
CA ASP A 222 35.14 13.36 14.42
C ASP A 222 35.36 14.78 13.89
N ARG A 223 34.77 15.73 14.62
CA ARG A 223 34.75 17.13 14.23
C ARG A 223 36.13 17.78 14.28
N SER A 224 36.90 17.47 15.32
CA SER A 224 38.23 18.05 15.55
C SER A 224 39.25 17.56 14.53
N ASN A 225 39.12 16.32 14.03
CA ASN A 225 40.01 15.76 13.02
C ASN A 225 39.44 15.79 11.58
N HIS A 226 38.29 16.43 11.37
CA HIS A 226 37.65 16.57 10.07
C HIS A 226 37.39 15.24 9.34
N SER A 227 36.95 14.21 10.08
CA SER A 227 36.80 12.86 9.54
C SER A 227 35.55 12.14 10.00
N LEU A 228 35.17 11.11 9.23
CA LEU A 228 34.25 10.07 9.65
C LEU A 228 35.05 8.84 10.07
N VAL A 229 34.74 8.31 11.24
CA VAL A 229 35.35 7.12 11.80
C VAL A 229 34.32 6.00 11.78
N ILE A 230 34.68 4.86 11.19
CA ILE A 230 33.77 3.75 10.94
C ILE A 230 34.22 2.54 11.75
N HIS A 231 33.29 1.97 12.50
CA HIS A 231 33.47 0.76 13.31
C HIS A 231 32.46 -0.30 12.87
N ASN A 232 32.82 -1.57 13.03
CA ASN A 232 31.86 -2.66 12.89
C ASN A 232 30.92 -2.74 14.11
N GLU A 233 29.95 -3.66 14.07
CA GLU A 233 28.97 -3.87 15.15
C GLU A 233 29.60 -4.20 16.52
N ASN A 234 30.83 -4.73 16.52
CA ASN A 234 31.59 -5.07 17.72
C ASN A 234 32.43 -3.89 18.25
N GLY A 235 32.32 -2.70 17.65
CA GLY A 235 33.11 -1.53 18.03
C GLY A 235 34.56 -1.57 17.55
N VAL A 236 34.92 -2.51 16.68
CA VAL A 236 36.27 -2.56 16.11
C VAL A 236 36.39 -1.53 14.99
N PHE A 237 37.41 -0.68 15.07
CA PHE A 237 37.74 0.30 14.03
C PHE A 237 37.99 -0.40 12.69
N GLU A 238 37.27 0.00 11.65
CA GLU A 238 37.43 -0.51 10.29
C GLU A 238 38.14 0.50 9.38
N SER A 239 37.68 1.74 9.38
CA SER A 239 38.19 2.74 8.45
C SER A 239 37.92 4.19 8.87
N GLU A 240 38.62 5.10 8.21
CA GLU A 240 38.45 6.54 8.35
C GLU A 240 38.32 7.20 6.97
N ILE A 241 37.50 8.25 6.90
CA ILE A 241 37.29 9.08 5.71
C ILE A 241 37.45 10.54 6.07
N LEU A 242 38.38 11.24 5.41
CA LEU A 242 38.57 12.68 5.58
C LEU A 242 37.49 13.47 4.84
N VAL A 243 36.83 14.40 5.53
CA VAL A 243 35.73 15.24 5.00
C VAL A 243 36.22 16.64 4.62
N LEU A 244 37.46 17.01 4.99
CA LEU A 244 38.20 18.27 4.71
C LEU A 244 37.57 19.57 5.26
N GLN A 245 36.26 19.61 5.48
CA GLN A 245 35.53 20.67 6.17
C GLN A 245 35.23 20.22 7.60
N CYS A 246 34.73 21.11 8.46
CA CYS A 246 34.35 20.77 9.84
C CYS A 246 32.99 20.06 9.83
N PRO A 247 32.96 18.70 9.89
CA PRO A 247 31.71 17.97 9.86
C PRO A 247 30.98 18.16 11.20
N VAL A 248 29.65 18.14 11.16
CA VAL A 248 28.81 18.39 12.34
C VAL A 248 27.97 17.17 12.68
N ASP A 249 27.21 16.66 11.74
CA ASP A 249 26.34 15.51 11.96
C ASP A 249 26.30 14.59 10.74
N VAL A 250 25.82 13.36 10.94
CA VAL A 250 25.78 12.30 9.92
C VAL A 250 24.52 11.48 10.00
N THR A 251 23.97 11.09 8.86
CA THR A 251 22.89 10.10 8.77
C THR A 251 23.18 9.09 7.67
N GLY A 252 22.76 7.84 7.88
CA GLY A 252 22.77 6.81 6.83
C GLY A 252 21.70 7.10 5.77
N ILE A 253 22.07 7.00 4.49
CA ILE A 253 21.09 7.02 3.38
C ILE A 253 20.74 5.59 3.00
N ASP A 254 21.76 4.77 2.77
CA ASP A 254 21.66 3.35 2.46
C ASP A 254 22.84 2.60 3.07
N GLU A 255 23.05 1.35 2.63
CA GLU A 255 24.12 0.49 3.12
C GLU A 255 25.54 1.03 2.86
N ASN A 256 25.75 1.83 1.81
CA ASN A 256 27.07 2.28 1.37
C ASN A 256 27.22 3.81 1.37
N THR A 257 26.16 4.56 1.64
CA THR A 257 26.18 6.03 1.55
C THR A 257 25.68 6.71 2.82
N VAL A 258 26.36 7.79 3.17
CA VAL A 258 26.03 8.66 4.31
C VAL A 258 25.91 10.11 3.87
N ALA A 259 25.00 10.85 4.48
CA ALA A 259 24.92 12.31 4.33
C ALA A 259 25.58 12.98 5.53
N VAL A 260 26.44 13.96 5.27
CA VAL A 260 27.22 14.68 6.28
C VAL A 260 26.98 16.18 6.17
N THR A 261 26.64 16.80 7.29
CA THR A 261 26.51 18.26 7.42
C THR A 261 27.82 18.89 7.85
N HIS A 262 27.97 20.19 7.60
CA HIS A 262 29.12 20.96 8.07
C HIS A 262 28.77 22.42 8.30
N ASN A 263 29.61 23.10 9.07
CA ASN A 263 29.42 24.48 9.49
C ASN A 263 30.36 25.50 8.83
N SER A 264 31.05 25.11 7.76
CA SER A 264 31.98 25.97 7.03
C SER A 264 31.58 26.14 5.57
N GLU A 265 31.92 27.29 4.97
CA GLU A 265 31.70 27.53 3.54
C GLU A 265 32.58 26.66 2.62
N PRO A 266 32.13 26.35 1.39
CA PRO A 266 30.76 26.54 0.89
C PRO A 266 29.78 25.64 1.66
N TYR A 267 28.57 26.13 1.98
CA TYR A 267 27.54 25.40 2.74
C TYR A 267 26.82 24.37 1.85
N HIS A 268 26.99 23.09 2.16
CA HIS A 268 26.37 21.98 1.48
C HIS A 268 26.15 20.81 2.46
N ILE A 269 25.41 19.81 2.02
CA ILE A 269 25.41 18.47 2.62
C ILE A 269 26.21 17.60 1.67
N LYS A 270 27.22 16.90 2.18
CA LYS A 270 28.02 15.95 1.39
C LYS A 270 27.40 14.57 1.51
N VAL A 271 27.01 13.99 0.39
CA VAL A 271 26.71 12.55 0.32
C VAL A 271 28.00 11.83 -0.03
N ILE A 272 28.44 10.96 0.87
CA ILE A 272 29.70 10.24 0.79
C ILE A 272 29.39 8.76 0.61
N ASP A 273 29.91 8.18 -0.46
CA ASP A 273 30.03 6.73 -0.60
C ASP A 273 31.26 6.31 0.21
N PHE A 274 31.03 5.60 1.31
CA PHE A 274 32.11 5.23 2.22
C PHE A 274 32.88 4.00 1.71
N ALA A 275 32.28 3.16 0.86
CA ALA A 275 32.97 2.03 0.22
C ALA A 275 34.07 2.56 -0.73
N ASN A 276 33.73 3.59 -1.52
CA ASN A 276 34.65 4.25 -2.43
C ASN A 276 35.42 5.42 -1.81
N LYS A 277 35.08 5.80 -0.56
CA LYS A 277 35.64 6.94 0.19
C LYS A 277 35.59 8.26 -0.58
N LYS A 278 34.49 8.50 -1.30
CA LYS A 278 34.34 9.67 -2.18
C LYS A 278 33.01 10.37 -1.95
N VAL A 279 33.04 11.69 -2.11
CA VAL A 279 31.82 12.50 -2.20
C VAL A 279 31.17 12.19 -3.55
N VAL A 280 29.98 11.60 -3.52
CA VAL A 280 29.20 11.28 -4.72
C VAL A 280 28.20 12.39 -5.08
N LYS A 281 27.78 13.19 -4.08
CA LYS A 281 26.82 14.27 -4.28
C LYS A 281 27.01 15.40 -3.27
N LYS A 282 26.66 16.62 -3.67
CA LYS A 282 26.70 17.84 -2.84
C LYS A 282 25.37 18.58 -2.97
N ILE A 283 24.64 18.73 -1.87
CA ILE A 283 23.37 19.44 -1.84
C ILE A 283 23.60 20.82 -1.25
N LYS A 284 23.37 21.89 -2.02
CA LYS A 284 23.61 23.26 -1.54
C LYS A 284 22.59 23.63 -0.45
N THR A 285 23.06 24.19 0.65
CA THR A 285 22.19 24.73 1.72
C THR A 285 22.19 26.25 1.73
N SER A 286 21.18 26.86 2.36
CA SER A 286 21.07 28.32 2.52
C SER A 286 22.11 28.90 3.49
N SER A 287 22.54 28.09 4.47
CA SER A 287 23.39 28.49 5.58
C SER A 287 24.07 27.27 6.22
N ILE A 288 24.73 27.49 7.36
CA ILE A 288 25.30 26.45 8.22
C ILE A 288 24.26 25.38 8.52
N CYS A 289 24.64 24.11 8.33
CA CYS A 289 23.79 22.96 8.59
C CYS A 289 24.27 22.22 9.85
N TYR A 290 23.35 21.94 10.77
CA TYR A 290 23.63 21.24 12.02
C TYR A 290 23.13 19.80 11.96
N GLY A 291 22.05 19.48 12.69
CA GLY A 291 21.48 18.14 12.72
C GLY A 291 20.96 17.68 11.37
N ILE A 292 21.07 16.39 11.12
CA ILE A 292 20.52 15.75 9.93
C ILE A 292 19.96 14.36 10.26
N THR A 293 18.89 14.01 9.60
CA THR A 293 18.33 12.66 9.61
C THR A 293 17.83 12.29 8.21
N ASN A 294 17.64 11.01 7.97
CA ASN A 294 17.11 10.46 6.74
C ASN A 294 15.84 9.66 7.06
N THR A 295 14.77 9.92 6.32
CA THR A 295 13.55 9.11 6.35
C THR A 295 13.17 8.79 4.93
N GLU A 296 13.27 7.51 4.55
CA GLU A 296 12.84 7.00 3.24
C GLU A 296 13.46 7.73 2.04
N GLY A 297 14.73 8.12 2.14
CA GLY A 297 15.44 8.84 1.06
C GLY A 297 15.19 10.35 1.06
N ARG A 298 14.47 10.88 2.04
CA ARG A 298 14.30 12.30 2.29
C ARG A 298 15.19 12.74 3.46
N LEU A 299 16.12 13.64 3.18
CA LEU A 299 16.96 14.25 4.22
C LEU A 299 16.18 15.38 4.88
N ILE A 300 16.10 15.34 6.21
CA ILE A 300 15.54 16.40 7.04
C ILE A 300 16.69 16.95 7.88
N PHE A 301 16.91 18.26 7.83
CA PHE A 301 18.07 18.89 8.44
C PHE A 301 17.74 20.28 8.96
N TYR A 302 18.49 20.74 9.96
CA TYR A 302 18.34 22.09 10.47
C TYR A 302 19.41 23.01 9.91
N THR A 303 18.98 24.20 9.45
CA THR A 303 19.87 25.26 8.98
C THR A 303 19.74 26.53 9.80
N PHE A 304 20.88 27.14 10.08
CA PHE A 304 20.93 28.39 10.81
C PHE A 304 20.18 29.51 10.07
N GLY A 305 19.15 30.06 10.70
CA GLY A 305 18.34 31.17 10.19
C GLY A 305 17.28 30.78 9.15
N SER A 306 17.17 29.50 8.76
CA SER A 306 16.05 29.02 7.92
C SER A 306 15.21 27.92 8.59
N GLY A 307 15.61 27.44 9.78
CA GLY A 307 14.93 26.40 10.52
C GLY A 307 15.08 25.01 9.91
N ILE A 308 14.02 24.21 10.01
CA ILE A 308 14.00 22.81 9.53
C ILE A 308 13.71 22.80 8.04
N GLN A 309 14.59 22.16 7.28
CA GLN A 309 14.48 21.99 5.84
C GLN A 309 14.45 20.50 5.48
N ALA A 310 13.90 20.20 4.31
CA ALA A 310 13.87 18.86 3.77
C ALA A 310 14.15 18.84 2.27
N VAL A 311 14.89 17.83 1.83
CA VAL A 311 15.26 17.62 0.42
C VAL A 311 15.21 16.13 0.11
N ASP A 312 14.72 15.78 -1.07
CA ASP A 312 14.79 14.41 -1.57
C ASP A 312 16.21 14.14 -2.08
N VAL A 313 16.82 13.02 -1.68
CA VAL A 313 18.17 12.68 -2.16
C VAL A 313 18.17 12.44 -3.67
N THR A 314 17.06 11.98 -4.24
CA THR A 314 16.92 11.68 -5.67
C THR A 314 16.52 12.90 -6.50
N ASP A 315 15.65 13.76 -5.97
CA ASP A 315 15.19 14.99 -6.61
C ASP A 315 15.79 16.24 -5.94
N GLU A 316 16.94 16.66 -6.47
CA GLU A 316 17.77 17.77 -5.97
C GLU A 316 17.14 19.15 -6.16
N SER A 317 15.97 19.24 -6.80
CA SER A 317 15.52 20.52 -7.37
C SER A 317 14.95 21.49 -6.34
N ILE A 318 14.49 21.04 -5.16
CA ILE A 318 13.85 21.92 -4.18
C ILE A 318 14.16 21.51 -2.74
N VAL A 319 15.04 22.27 -2.08
CA VAL A 319 15.09 22.30 -0.61
C VAL A 319 13.83 23.02 -0.12
N THR A 320 12.94 22.27 0.53
CA THR A 320 11.70 22.79 1.10
C THR A 320 11.92 23.19 2.54
N THR A 321 11.43 24.36 2.95
CA THR A 321 11.44 24.74 4.36
C THR A 321 10.18 24.15 5.01
N VAL A 322 10.37 23.30 6.02
CA VAL A 322 9.30 22.63 6.76
C VAL A 322 8.86 23.51 7.94
N VAL A 323 9.82 24.02 8.70
CA VAL A 323 9.57 24.94 9.81
C VAL A 323 10.43 26.18 9.59
N ASN A 324 9.79 27.33 9.40
CA ASN A 324 10.47 28.61 9.42
C ASN A 324 10.82 28.94 10.85
N ASP A 325 12.11 28.90 11.14
CA ASP A 325 12.64 29.24 12.44
C ASP A 325 13.80 30.22 12.28
N TYR A 326 13.54 31.45 12.70
CA TYR A 326 14.49 32.56 12.60
C TYR A 326 15.29 32.74 13.90
N GLU A 327 15.15 31.83 14.86
CA GLU A 327 15.86 31.92 16.12
C GLU A 327 17.35 31.62 15.93
N TYR A 328 18.16 32.41 16.63
CA TYR A 328 19.63 32.34 16.60
C TYR A 328 20.13 31.17 17.46
N SER A 329 19.63 29.97 17.20
CA SER A 329 20.03 28.77 17.92
C SER A 329 21.11 28.00 17.16
N PHE A 330 22.22 27.75 17.85
CA PHE A 330 23.35 26.94 17.40
C PHE A 330 23.18 25.52 17.95
N TRP A 331 23.68 24.50 17.24
CA TRP A 331 23.67 23.09 17.71
C TRP A 331 22.29 22.48 17.87
N ASN A 332 21.45 22.63 16.84
CA ASN A 332 20.15 21.99 16.78
C ASN A 332 20.28 20.64 16.07
N TYR A 333 19.98 19.57 16.80
CA TYR A 333 19.84 18.24 16.26
C TYR A 333 18.41 18.01 15.80
N VAL A 334 18.25 17.20 14.74
CA VAL A 334 16.94 16.79 14.24
C VAL A 334 16.90 15.29 14.05
N THR A 335 15.75 14.71 14.35
CA THR A 335 15.42 13.33 14.03
C THR A 335 13.96 13.25 13.62
N SER A 336 13.54 12.14 13.03
CA SER A 336 12.16 11.99 12.54
C SER A 336 11.68 10.56 12.68
N SER A 337 10.43 10.45 13.12
CA SER A 337 9.74 9.18 13.30
C SER A 337 8.38 9.29 12.63
N LYS A 338 8.11 8.44 11.65
CA LYS A 338 6.82 8.39 10.92
C LYS A 338 6.46 9.77 10.35
N ASP A 339 5.40 10.40 10.87
CA ASP A 339 4.85 11.68 10.46
C ASP A 339 5.32 12.87 11.33
N LYS A 340 6.31 12.63 12.21
CA LYS A 340 6.83 13.62 13.17
C LYS A 340 8.31 13.93 12.96
N ILE A 341 8.67 15.17 13.23
CA ILE A 341 10.03 15.68 13.27
C ILE A 341 10.28 16.20 14.68
N TYR A 342 11.42 15.86 15.26
CA TYR A 342 11.84 16.33 16.57
C TYR A 342 13.08 17.20 16.40
N ARG A 343 13.07 18.37 17.02
CA ARG A 343 14.17 19.34 17.04
C ARG A 343 14.57 19.60 18.47
N THR A 344 15.87 19.64 18.73
CA THR A 344 16.41 20.13 20.01
C THR A 344 16.84 21.58 19.88
N ASP A 345 16.50 22.42 20.84
CA ASP A 345 17.07 23.77 20.98
C ASP A 345 18.03 23.83 22.17
N LEU A 346 19.30 24.13 21.90
CA LEU A 346 20.33 24.24 22.93
C LEU A 346 20.13 25.46 23.85
N TYR A 347 19.65 26.58 23.31
CA TYR A 347 19.54 27.84 24.04
C TYR A 347 18.29 27.86 24.90
N ASP A 348 17.16 27.49 24.29
CA ASP A 348 15.87 27.44 24.98
C ASP A 348 15.73 26.18 25.82
N ARG A 349 16.64 25.21 25.65
CA ARG A 349 16.67 23.94 26.38
C ARG A 349 15.34 23.20 26.22
N THR A 350 14.90 23.12 24.97
CA THR A 350 13.64 22.48 24.59
C THR A 350 13.87 21.35 23.62
N VAL A 351 12.91 20.43 23.59
CA VAL A 351 12.70 19.51 22.48
C VAL A 351 11.30 19.72 21.94
N THR A 352 11.21 20.06 20.66
CA THR A 352 9.96 20.42 20.01
C THR A 352 9.62 19.40 18.95
N CYS A 353 8.39 18.89 19.01
CA CYS A 353 7.83 17.99 18.01
C CYS A 353 7.00 18.80 17.01
N TYR A 354 7.26 18.56 15.73
CA TYR A 354 6.51 19.08 14.60
C TYR A 354 5.94 17.93 13.79
N THR A 355 4.84 18.17 13.09
CA THR A 355 4.44 17.33 11.97
C THR A 355 5.41 17.52 10.79
N VAL A 356 5.43 16.59 9.84
CA VAL A 356 6.16 16.75 8.56
C VAL A 356 5.69 17.95 7.72
N THR A 357 4.55 18.55 8.06
CA THR A 357 4.04 19.79 7.45
C THR A 357 4.44 21.06 8.22
N GLY A 358 5.19 20.91 9.33
CA GLY A 358 5.72 22.02 10.12
C GLY A 358 4.82 22.50 11.26
N GLN A 359 3.72 21.81 11.56
CA GLN A 359 2.85 22.19 12.68
C GLN A 359 3.44 21.70 14.01
N LYS A 360 3.65 22.61 14.97
CA LYS A 360 4.07 22.25 16.33
C LYS A 360 3.01 21.39 17.01
N VAL A 361 3.40 20.21 17.47
CA VAL A 361 2.56 19.23 18.17
C VAL A 361 2.68 19.39 19.68
N TRP A 362 3.92 19.37 20.18
CA TRP A 362 4.24 19.56 21.60
C TRP A 362 5.66 20.10 21.75
N GLU A 363 5.96 20.60 22.94
CA GLU A 363 7.28 21.05 23.35
C GLU A 363 7.54 20.58 24.78
N TYR A 364 8.73 20.05 24.99
CA TYR A 364 9.23 19.62 26.28
C TYR A 364 10.37 20.54 26.71
N GLU A 365 10.25 21.13 27.88
CA GLU A 365 11.26 22.02 28.47
C GLU A 365 11.70 21.46 29.82
N ASP A 366 13.02 21.39 30.03
CA ASP A 366 13.60 21.01 31.31
C ASP A 366 14.96 21.69 31.46
N GLU A 367 14.98 22.78 32.24
CA GLU A 367 16.17 23.60 32.43
C GLU A 367 17.36 22.85 33.02
N THR A 368 17.12 21.73 33.70
CA THR A 368 18.13 20.95 34.41
C THR A 368 18.72 19.86 33.52
N MET A 369 17.85 19.16 32.78
CA MET A 369 18.19 17.98 31.99
C MET A 369 18.66 18.34 30.58
N LEU A 370 18.09 19.38 29.98
CA LEU A 370 18.38 19.79 28.60
C LEU A 370 19.55 20.79 28.51
N LYS A 371 20.46 20.75 29.48
CA LYS A 371 21.72 21.51 29.43
C LYS A 371 22.70 20.82 28.48
N TRP A 372 23.15 21.55 27.46
CA TRP A 372 24.17 21.07 26.52
C TRP A 372 23.73 19.79 25.80
N ILE A 373 22.60 19.87 25.10
CA ILE A 373 22.11 18.77 24.26
C ILE A 373 23.17 18.40 23.22
N ARG A 374 23.43 17.10 23.08
CA ARG A 374 24.44 16.51 22.20
C ARG A 374 23.87 15.61 21.11
N GLY A 375 22.58 15.28 21.19
CA GLY A 375 21.93 14.47 20.18
C GLY A 375 20.49 14.17 20.51
N VAL A 376 19.75 13.79 19.48
CA VAL A 376 18.38 13.29 19.57
C VAL A 376 18.19 12.15 18.58
N THR A 377 17.46 11.12 18.97
CA THR A 377 17.08 10.00 18.11
C THR A 377 15.75 9.42 18.58
N ASP A 378 15.13 8.57 17.79
CA ASP A 378 13.88 7.88 18.14
C ASP A 378 14.02 6.36 18.04
N ASP A 379 13.05 5.64 18.61
CA ASP A 379 12.86 4.21 18.36
C ASP A 379 11.63 3.93 17.48
N ASN A 380 11.42 2.66 17.13
CA ASN A 380 10.29 2.23 16.30
C ASN A 380 8.91 2.56 16.90
N ASP A 381 8.85 2.75 18.23
CA ASP A 381 7.64 3.12 18.97
C ASP A 381 7.48 4.65 19.05
N SER A 382 8.37 5.41 18.42
CA SER A 382 8.42 6.87 18.40
C SER A 382 8.68 7.50 19.78
N ASN A 383 9.32 6.77 20.70
CA ASN A 383 9.91 7.38 21.89
C ASN A 383 11.17 8.14 21.47
N VAL A 384 11.39 9.30 22.09
CA VAL A 384 12.48 10.21 21.74
C VAL A 384 13.56 10.14 22.80
N TYR A 385 14.77 9.79 22.39
CA TYR A 385 15.96 9.70 23.21
C TYR A 385 16.76 10.98 23.06
N ILE A 386 17.04 11.64 24.18
CA ILE A 386 17.76 12.90 24.19
C ILE A 386 19.03 12.70 24.99
N VAL A 387 20.16 13.01 24.38
CA VAL A 387 21.46 12.98 25.05
C VAL A 387 21.84 14.40 25.42
N SER A 388 22.04 14.64 26.70
CA SER A 388 22.66 15.85 27.24
C SER A 388 24.09 15.56 27.70
N ASN A 389 24.79 16.57 28.22
CA ASN A 389 26.14 16.36 28.75
C ASN A 389 26.20 15.34 29.89
N ASN A 390 25.10 15.16 30.62
CA ASN A 390 25.06 14.45 31.90
C ASN A 390 23.91 13.43 31.99
N SER A 391 23.11 13.31 30.94
CA SER A 391 21.97 12.41 30.94
C SER A 391 21.63 11.86 29.57
N VAL A 392 20.99 10.70 29.59
CA VAL A 392 20.20 10.21 28.47
C VAL A 392 18.77 10.05 28.96
N ASP A 393 17.87 10.84 28.42
CA ASP A 393 16.46 10.86 28.80
C ASP A 393 15.59 10.30 27.69
N VAL A 394 14.44 9.74 28.08
CA VAL A 394 13.44 9.26 27.12
C VAL A 394 12.13 9.98 27.31
N LEU A 395 11.63 10.54 26.22
CA LEU A 395 10.28 11.10 26.12
C LEU A 395 9.38 10.13 25.37
N SER A 396 8.12 10.05 25.77
CA SER A 396 7.08 9.32 25.06
C SER A 396 6.65 10.08 23.79
N PRO A 397 5.91 9.43 22.88
CA PRO A 397 5.43 10.06 21.64
C PRO A 397 4.55 11.31 21.84
N ASP A 398 3.99 11.49 23.05
CA ASP A 398 3.19 12.65 23.48
C ASP A 398 4.02 13.71 24.24
N GLY A 399 5.35 13.59 24.27
CA GLY A 399 6.26 14.60 24.81
C GLY A 399 6.45 14.56 26.33
N LYS A 400 5.99 13.51 27.01
CA LYS A 400 6.19 13.36 28.46
C LYS A 400 7.48 12.61 28.74
N LYS A 401 8.24 13.08 29.73
CA LYS A 401 9.39 12.33 30.24
C LYS A 401 8.92 11.00 30.82
N VAL A 402 9.47 9.91 30.29
CA VAL A 402 9.15 8.57 30.77
C VAL A 402 10.17 8.11 31.79
N ARG A 403 11.47 8.24 31.47
CA ARG A 403 12.56 7.92 32.39
C ARG A 403 13.89 8.53 31.97
N GLN A 404 14.86 8.43 32.87
CA GLN A 404 16.27 8.68 32.61
C GLN A 404 17.00 7.32 32.50
N LEU A 405 17.72 7.11 31.39
CA LEU A 405 18.50 5.90 31.12
C LEU A 405 19.88 5.96 31.78
N LEU A 406 20.50 7.14 31.71
CA LEU A 406 21.80 7.42 32.26
C LEU A 406 21.73 8.79 32.93
N GLY A 407 22.31 8.90 34.12
CA GLY A 407 22.41 10.13 34.88
C GLY A 407 23.80 10.34 35.47
N ASN A 408 23.99 11.46 36.14
CA ASN A 408 25.27 11.82 36.76
C ASN A 408 25.72 10.78 37.80
N GLU A 409 24.77 10.27 38.57
CA GLU A 409 24.95 9.22 39.57
C GLU A 409 25.39 7.88 38.99
N MET A 410 25.16 7.65 37.69
CA MET A 410 25.59 6.45 36.96
C MET A 410 26.97 6.61 36.31
N GLY A 411 27.70 7.68 36.65
CA GLY A 411 29.12 7.80 36.33
C GLY A 411 29.45 8.40 34.95
N LEU A 412 28.51 9.10 34.31
CA LEU A 412 28.79 9.88 33.09
C LEU A 412 29.92 10.92 33.30
N ASN A 413 30.04 11.47 34.50
CA ASN A 413 31.13 12.39 34.88
C ASN A 413 32.45 11.71 35.29
N THR A 414 32.49 10.39 35.50
CA THR A 414 33.69 9.70 36.03
C THR A 414 34.63 9.12 34.98
N HIS A 415 34.28 9.19 33.69
CA HIS A 415 35.14 8.65 32.62
C HIS A 415 35.69 9.66 31.61
N VAL A 416 35.41 10.95 31.80
CA VAL A 416 36.05 12.02 31.02
C VAL A 416 37.13 12.69 31.87
N LEU A 417 38.39 12.28 31.59
CA LEU A 417 39.65 12.97 31.93
C LEU A 417 40.04 13.09 33.42
N ARG A 418 40.83 12.12 33.89
CA ARG A 418 42.12 12.44 34.52
C ARG A 418 43.23 11.71 33.78
N MET A 419 43.87 12.42 32.85
CA MET A 419 45.29 12.20 32.57
C MET A 419 46.04 12.45 33.88
N ALA A 420 46.37 11.40 34.60
CA ALA A 420 47.48 11.40 35.55
C ALA A 420 48.47 10.35 35.05
N SER A 421 49.61 10.85 34.56
CA SER A 421 50.83 10.09 34.41
C SER A 421 51.14 9.34 35.71
N ALA A 422 50.98 8.02 35.71
CA ALA A 422 51.58 7.16 36.72
C ALA A 422 51.82 5.77 36.12
N SER A 423 53.10 5.49 35.87
CA SER A 423 53.64 4.15 35.69
C SER A 423 53.34 3.29 36.92
N GLY A 424 52.60 2.19 36.73
CA GLY A 424 52.35 1.16 37.74
C GLY A 424 51.66 -0.06 37.09
N PRO A 425 51.93 -1.29 37.54
CA PRO A 425 51.56 -2.50 36.80
C PRO A 425 50.06 -2.78 36.86
N LEU A 426 49.55 -3.29 35.74
CA LEU A 426 48.19 -3.83 35.59
C LEU A 426 47.96 -4.97 36.59
N CYS A 427 46.87 -4.85 37.35
CA CYS A 427 46.23 -5.98 38.03
C CYS A 427 45.58 -6.88 36.97
N GLY A 428 46.00 -8.14 36.92
CA GLY A 428 45.35 -9.18 36.12
C GLY A 428 43.91 -9.43 36.60
N VAL A 429 43.16 -10.09 35.72
CA VAL A 429 41.78 -10.59 35.91
C VAL A 429 41.49 -10.94 37.37
N CYS A 430 40.52 -10.25 37.99
CA CYS A 430 39.96 -10.69 39.27
C CYS A 430 38.52 -11.20 39.09
N GLU A 431 38.29 -12.33 39.72
CA GLU A 431 37.13 -13.22 39.67
C GLU A 431 35.95 -12.65 40.46
N THR A 432 35.18 -11.75 39.88
CA THR A 432 33.80 -11.51 40.35
C THR A 432 32.83 -11.68 39.20
N GLN A 433 32.52 -12.95 38.95
CA GLN A 433 31.35 -13.43 38.22
C GLN A 433 30.07 -12.91 38.89
N ASP A 434 29.34 -12.00 38.24
CA ASP A 434 27.93 -11.68 38.55
C ASP A 434 27.34 -11.06 37.27
N VAL A 435 26.58 -11.70 36.39
CA VAL A 435 25.85 -12.97 36.36
C VAL A 435 26.20 -13.68 35.04
N VAL A 436 26.82 -14.84 35.13
CA VAL A 436 26.90 -15.79 34.01
C VAL A 436 25.62 -16.61 34.06
N MET A 437 24.78 -16.54 33.02
CA MET A 437 23.87 -17.65 32.75
C MET A 437 24.48 -18.46 31.61
N ASP A 438 24.71 -19.74 31.88
CA ASP A 438 25.13 -20.70 30.87
C ASP A 438 24.08 -20.76 29.76
N ALA A 439 24.46 -20.41 28.53
CA ALA A 439 23.67 -20.74 27.36
C ALA A 439 23.77 -22.26 27.17
N ILE A 440 22.69 -22.99 27.44
CA ILE A 440 22.70 -24.45 27.34
C ILE A 440 22.77 -24.87 25.86
N PHE A 441 22.24 -24.07 24.93
CA PHE A 441 22.39 -24.25 23.47
C PHE A 441 22.34 -22.92 22.70
N TRP A 442 23.09 -22.86 21.60
CA TRP A 442 23.02 -21.85 20.55
C TRP A 442 22.22 -22.40 19.37
N CYS A 443 21.27 -21.62 18.82
CA CYS A 443 20.54 -22.01 17.62
C CYS A 443 21.39 -21.72 16.36
N PRO A 444 21.81 -22.74 15.58
CA PRO A 444 22.67 -22.53 14.42
C PRO A 444 21.96 -21.88 13.23
N GLU A 445 20.62 -21.79 13.23
CA GLU A 445 19.85 -21.18 12.15
C GLU A 445 19.61 -19.67 12.36
N CYS A 446 19.56 -19.20 13.60
CA CYS A 446 19.25 -17.80 13.91
C CYS A 446 20.27 -17.10 14.82
N ASP A 447 21.31 -17.80 15.28
CA ASP A 447 22.44 -17.27 16.06
C ASP A 447 22.02 -16.55 17.37
N GLU A 448 20.98 -17.07 18.04
CA GLU A 448 20.51 -16.57 19.34
C GLU A 448 20.79 -17.57 20.48
N ALA A 449 21.13 -17.05 21.66
CA ALA A 449 21.41 -17.81 22.87
C ALA A 449 20.13 -18.17 23.65
N ILE A 450 19.92 -19.46 23.95
CA ILE A 450 18.74 -19.94 24.69
C ILE A 450 19.08 -20.12 26.18
N GLY A 451 18.61 -19.20 27.03
CA GLY A 451 18.75 -19.27 28.50
C GLY A 451 17.53 -19.86 29.24
N GLU A 452 17.73 -20.38 30.45
CA GLU A 452 16.70 -21.10 31.25
C GLU A 452 15.44 -20.28 31.58
N ILE A 453 15.50 -18.94 31.57
CA ILE A 453 14.38 -18.07 31.94
C ILE A 453 13.32 -17.95 30.82
N ILE A 454 13.58 -18.46 29.61
CA ILE A 454 12.64 -18.39 28.46
C ILE A 454 11.56 -19.48 28.51
N LYS A 455 11.68 -20.48 29.41
CA LYS A 455 11.15 -21.82 29.14
C LYS A 455 9.64 -22.07 29.18
N THR A 456 8.76 -21.23 29.71
CA THR A 456 7.33 -21.66 29.80
C THR A 456 6.27 -20.57 29.64
N SER A 457 6.46 -19.37 30.19
CA SER A 457 5.42 -18.33 30.11
C SER A 457 5.44 -17.53 28.80
N LYS A 458 6.62 -17.30 28.21
CA LYS A 458 6.79 -16.50 26.99
C LYS A 458 6.41 -17.25 25.72
N THR A 459 6.73 -18.54 25.63
CA THR A 459 6.36 -19.39 24.50
C THR A 459 4.85 -19.57 24.43
N SER A 460 4.17 -19.83 25.56
CA SER A 460 2.70 -19.96 25.57
C SER A 460 1.99 -18.70 25.06
N ALA A 461 2.39 -17.52 25.54
CA ALA A 461 1.78 -16.25 25.12
C ALA A 461 2.01 -15.97 23.62
N LEU A 462 3.20 -16.28 23.09
CA LEU A 462 3.51 -16.15 21.67
C LEU A 462 2.58 -17.03 20.81
N PHE A 463 2.36 -18.29 21.22
CA PHE A 463 1.44 -19.18 20.52
C PHE A 463 -0.01 -18.71 20.60
N ASP A 464 -0.45 -18.12 21.72
CA ASP A 464 -1.79 -17.51 21.84
C ASP A 464 -1.98 -16.36 20.84
N ILE A 465 -0.95 -15.52 20.67
CA ILE A 465 -0.96 -14.40 19.70
C ILE A 465 -0.99 -14.94 18.26
N MET A 466 -0.17 -15.94 17.95
CA MET A 466 -0.16 -16.59 16.63
C MET A 466 -1.52 -17.25 16.31
N GLU A 467 -2.13 -17.93 17.28
CA GLU A 467 -3.47 -18.54 17.13
C GLU A 467 -4.54 -17.47 16.87
N GLN A 468 -4.46 -16.33 17.56
CA GLN A 468 -5.38 -15.22 17.33
C GLN A 468 -5.17 -14.57 15.95
N SER A 469 -3.92 -14.33 15.53
CA SER A 469 -3.62 -13.78 14.20
C SER A 469 -4.13 -14.70 13.08
N ILE A 470 -3.89 -16.00 13.20
CA ILE A 470 -4.41 -17.02 12.28
C ILE A 470 -5.93 -17.04 12.22
N LYS A 471 -6.60 -16.92 13.38
CA LYS A 471 -8.06 -16.89 13.45
C LYS A 471 -8.63 -15.65 12.76
N ASP A 472 -8.00 -14.50 12.93
CA ASP A 472 -8.41 -13.25 12.29
C ASP A 472 -8.20 -13.32 10.76
N MET A 473 -7.04 -13.79 10.31
CA MET A 473 -6.76 -14.00 8.89
C MET A 473 -7.76 -14.97 8.26
N LYS A 474 -8.05 -16.10 8.93
CA LYS A 474 -9.03 -17.07 8.46
C LYS A 474 -10.41 -16.44 8.32
N SER A 475 -10.89 -15.72 9.34
CA SER A 475 -12.19 -15.04 9.29
C SER A 475 -12.26 -14.04 8.14
N ASN A 476 -11.18 -13.30 7.89
CA ASN A 476 -11.12 -12.36 6.78
C ASN A 476 -11.15 -13.08 5.42
N LEU A 477 -10.39 -14.16 5.22
CA LEU A 477 -10.43 -14.93 3.98
C LEU A 477 -11.80 -15.58 3.73
N GLU A 478 -12.47 -16.08 4.78
CA GLU A 478 -13.84 -16.61 4.69
C GLU A 478 -14.83 -15.51 4.24
N ARG A 479 -14.73 -14.31 4.81
CA ARG A 479 -15.55 -13.16 4.38
C ARG A 479 -15.28 -12.78 2.92
N ILE A 480 -14.03 -12.81 2.48
CA ILE A 480 -13.67 -12.56 1.08
C ILE A 480 -14.30 -13.63 0.18
N ALA A 481 -14.20 -14.91 0.55
CA ALA A 481 -14.80 -16.00 -0.21
C ALA A 481 -16.32 -15.86 -0.34
N ASP A 482 -17.01 -15.52 0.77
CA ASP A 482 -18.46 -15.28 0.78
C ASP A 482 -18.85 -14.09 -0.10
N ASP A 483 -18.11 -12.99 -0.01
CA ASP A 483 -18.33 -11.78 -0.81
C ASP A 483 -18.15 -12.04 -2.30
N ARG A 484 -17.08 -12.74 -2.68
CA ARG A 484 -16.85 -13.16 -4.07
C ARG A 484 -17.92 -14.13 -4.57
N GLY A 485 -18.39 -15.03 -3.71
CA GLY A 485 -19.51 -15.94 -4.01
C GLY A 485 -20.82 -15.18 -4.31
N LYS A 486 -21.14 -14.16 -3.52
CA LYS A 486 -22.28 -13.26 -3.79
C LYS A 486 -22.11 -12.49 -5.10
N ASN A 487 -20.90 -12.00 -5.39
CA ASN A 487 -20.65 -11.28 -6.64
C ASN A 487 -20.86 -12.17 -7.88
N LEU A 488 -20.52 -13.47 -7.81
CA LEU A 488 -20.84 -14.43 -8.87
C LEU A 488 -22.36 -14.60 -9.04
N GLU A 489 -23.10 -14.71 -7.94
CA GLU A 489 -24.56 -14.81 -7.97
C GLU A 489 -25.18 -13.55 -8.59
N ASP A 490 -24.70 -12.36 -8.22
CA ASP A 490 -25.14 -11.08 -8.78
C ASP A 490 -24.88 -11.00 -10.28
N ILE A 491 -23.71 -11.44 -10.76
CA ILE A 491 -23.38 -11.49 -12.20
C ILE A 491 -24.35 -12.42 -12.94
N HIS A 492 -24.66 -13.59 -12.39
CA HIS A 492 -25.64 -14.50 -12.98
C HIS A 492 -27.04 -13.89 -13.01
N GLN A 493 -27.46 -13.19 -11.94
CA GLN A 493 -28.74 -12.48 -11.92
C GLN A 493 -28.80 -11.34 -12.95
N GLN A 494 -27.73 -10.55 -13.08
CA GLN A 494 -27.62 -9.49 -14.08
C GLN A 494 -27.75 -10.05 -15.50
N ARG A 495 -27.07 -11.17 -15.80
CA ARG A 495 -27.24 -11.86 -17.08
C ARG A 495 -28.69 -12.26 -17.33
N GLN A 496 -29.36 -12.89 -16.36
CA GLN A 496 -30.75 -13.34 -16.56
C GLN A 496 -31.69 -12.16 -16.82
N ARG A 497 -31.45 -11.02 -16.17
CA ARG A 497 -32.18 -9.77 -16.43
C ARG A 497 -31.96 -9.29 -17.87
N PHE A 498 -30.71 -9.21 -18.33
CA PHE A 498 -30.43 -8.78 -19.71
C PHE A 498 -31.03 -9.70 -20.77
N LEU A 499 -30.98 -11.02 -20.56
CA LEU A 499 -31.63 -11.97 -21.47
C LEU A 499 -33.16 -11.81 -21.48
N THR A 500 -33.75 -11.46 -20.35
CA THR A 500 -35.19 -11.18 -20.24
C THR A 500 -35.54 -9.89 -20.99
N ASP A 501 -34.77 -8.82 -20.78
CA ASP A 501 -34.99 -7.52 -21.45
C ASP A 501 -34.88 -7.63 -22.98
N ILE A 502 -33.91 -8.41 -23.47
CA ILE A 502 -33.74 -8.68 -24.91
C ILE A 502 -34.99 -9.38 -25.47
N LYS A 503 -35.51 -10.40 -24.77
CA LYS A 503 -36.73 -11.11 -25.18
C LYS A 503 -37.95 -10.20 -25.18
N GLU A 504 -38.12 -9.36 -24.16
CA GLU A 504 -39.23 -8.40 -24.12
C GLU A 504 -39.18 -7.40 -25.28
N ILE A 505 -37.98 -6.93 -25.65
CA ILE A 505 -37.80 -6.04 -26.80
C ILE A 505 -38.10 -6.78 -28.10
N ARG A 506 -37.66 -8.03 -28.24
CA ARG A 506 -37.98 -8.89 -29.39
C ARG A 506 -39.49 -9.06 -29.56
N GLU A 507 -40.22 -9.32 -28.48
CA GLU A 507 -41.68 -9.42 -28.48
C GLU A 507 -42.36 -8.10 -28.89
N LYS A 508 -41.90 -6.97 -28.35
CA LYS A 508 -42.41 -5.63 -28.71
C LYS A 508 -42.22 -5.34 -30.21
N ILE A 509 -41.05 -5.68 -30.77
CA ILE A 509 -40.76 -5.52 -32.20
C ILE A 509 -41.70 -6.41 -33.03
N ASN A 510 -41.85 -7.69 -32.68
CA ASN A 510 -42.71 -8.61 -33.40
C ASN A 510 -44.18 -8.12 -33.42
N LYS A 511 -44.69 -7.67 -32.26
CA LYS A 511 -46.04 -7.11 -32.14
C LYS A 511 -46.22 -5.85 -32.99
N HIS A 512 -45.19 -5.01 -33.11
CA HIS A 512 -45.21 -3.82 -33.96
C HIS A 512 -45.24 -4.19 -35.46
N LEU A 513 -44.42 -5.17 -35.87
CA LEU A 513 -44.40 -5.68 -37.24
C LEU A 513 -45.73 -6.35 -37.62
N ASP A 514 -46.35 -7.11 -36.70
CA ASP A 514 -47.68 -7.68 -36.88
C ASP A 514 -48.74 -6.61 -37.16
N LYS A 515 -48.73 -5.54 -36.35
CA LYS A 515 -49.66 -4.43 -36.51
C LYS A 515 -49.47 -3.73 -37.86
N LEU A 516 -48.22 -3.46 -38.26
CA LEU A 516 -47.92 -2.84 -39.56
C LEU A 516 -48.36 -3.72 -40.73
N GLU A 517 -48.12 -5.03 -40.67
CA GLU A 517 -48.58 -5.96 -41.70
C GLU A 517 -50.11 -5.94 -41.82
N GLN A 518 -50.82 -5.99 -40.69
CA GLN A 518 -52.28 -5.91 -40.67
C GLN A 518 -52.81 -4.59 -41.26
N GLU A 519 -52.22 -3.45 -40.89
CA GLU A 519 -52.60 -2.14 -41.43
C GLU A 519 -52.40 -2.07 -42.95
N ILE A 520 -51.28 -2.59 -43.46
CA ILE A 520 -51.02 -2.62 -44.91
C ILE A 520 -52.03 -3.55 -45.61
N GLN A 521 -52.31 -4.73 -45.05
CA GLN A 521 -53.29 -5.67 -45.61
C GLN A 521 -54.69 -5.05 -45.64
N GLN A 522 -55.11 -4.36 -44.56
CA GLN A 522 -56.38 -3.63 -44.50
C GLN A 522 -56.43 -2.49 -45.51
N ASN A 523 -55.35 -1.72 -45.68
CA ASN A 523 -55.28 -0.65 -46.67
C ASN A 523 -55.39 -1.18 -48.11
N ILE A 524 -54.74 -2.32 -48.40
CA ILE A 524 -54.87 -3.02 -49.69
C ILE A 524 -56.32 -3.45 -49.91
N GLN A 525 -56.98 -4.06 -48.91
CA GLN A 525 -58.39 -4.47 -49.01
C GLN A 525 -59.35 -3.28 -49.17
N ALA A 526 -59.14 -2.19 -48.43
CA ALA A 526 -59.95 -0.99 -48.50
C ALA A 526 -59.82 -0.29 -49.86
N ALA A 527 -58.63 -0.33 -50.48
CA ALA A 527 -58.42 0.17 -51.83
C ALA A 527 -59.20 -0.63 -52.89
N GLU A 528 -59.44 -1.93 -52.66
CA GLU A 528 -60.29 -2.76 -53.54
C GLU A 528 -61.78 -2.49 -53.38
N GLN A 529 -62.23 -2.13 -52.18
CA GLN A 529 -63.64 -1.93 -51.87
C GLN A 529 -64.17 -0.53 -52.18
N LYS A 530 -63.31 0.47 -52.43
CA LYS A 530 -63.77 1.80 -52.83
C LYS A 530 -64.39 1.74 -54.23
N PRO A 531 -65.72 1.94 -54.39
CA PRO A 531 -66.31 2.08 -55.70
C PRO A 531 -65.78 3.37 -56.31
N ASN A 532 -65.26 3.31 -57.54
CA ASN A 532 -65.06 4.50 -58.35
C ASN A 532 -66.43 5.12 -58.66
N HIS A 533 -66.99 5.89 -57.73
CA HIS A 533 -68.04 6.86 -58.01
C HIS A 533 -67.38 8.18 -58.39
N LYS A 534 -67.06 8.29 -59.69
CA LYS A 534 -67.13 9.54 -60.42
C LYS A 534 -67.65 9.26 -61.82
#